data_AF-A0A960ENR7-F1
#
_entry.id   AF-A0A960ENR7-F1
#
_cell.length_a   1.000
_cell.length_b   1.000
_cell.length_c   1.000
_cell.angle_alpha   90.00
_cell.angle_beta   90.00
_cell.angle_gamma   90.00
#
_symmetry.space_group_name_H-M   'P 1'
#
loop_
_entity.id
_entity.type
_entity.pdbx_description
1 polymer ?
#
loop_
_entity_poly.entity_id
_entity_poly.type
_entity_poly.pdbx_seq_one_letter_code
_entity_poly.pdbx_strand_id
1 'polypeptide(L)'
;MTEPSAKPSNPEAPSASAPASNDEEAGVTDASDGLDADRLVQIARSATGLDDFGPWPWREGLEVLIETYRRAGLTARGQRSTVSRLTGLLETRLRVANAWRVHPDIERTPISEPIFVVSLPRTGTSTLFNLMGQDPRNRPLLFWEGVFPDPLPEPRADEPDPRISLLASWLERAKVKNPGFSAIHETRAEGPEECVGLTNLAFEGAQNGIEVLLEPYGSWFARRDQLGVYELHKALLQMLSWQRPGERWLLKSPAHLWGVDALITVYPDAWLVMTHREPREIVASYCSMMESLMSIRDDIDLADLGRRTLQSLGTMVDRVIDVRDNVGNGRFVDVAYADIVTSPVDTVEALYDGLNIELSAETRTALSDFANAHRKDRHGGHAYTLERYSLSTSAVDARFDRYRRLFSAML
;
A
#
# COMPACT_ATOMS: atom_id res chain seq x y z
N MET A 1 37.91 25.49 -38.14
CA MET A 1 37.33 24.14 -38.27
C MET A 1 38.02 23.29 -37.23
N THR A 2 37.40 23.16 -36.07
CA THR A 2 37.93 22.43 -34.92
C THR A 2 36.82 21.52 -34.44
N GLU A 3 37.08 20.22 -34.54
CA GLU A 3 36.25 19.12 -34.05
C GLU A 3 35.95 19.28 -32.56
N PRO A 4 34.75 18.91 -32.07
CA PRO A 4 34.49 18.84 -30.64
C PRO A 4 34.92 17.48 -30.09
N SER A 5 35.85 17.56 -29.12
CA SER A 5 36.31 16.47 -28.27
C SER A 5 35.17 15.80 -27.50
N ALA A 6 35.21 14.47 -27.44
CA ALA A 6 34.29 13.61 -26.72
C ALA A 6 34.25 13.92 -25.21
N LYS A 7 33.04 13.95 -24.65
CA LYS A 7 32.80 14.03 -23.21
C LYS A 7 33.15 12.69 -22.53
N PRO A 8 33.76 12.71 -21.33
CA PRO A 8 34.01 11.51 -20.56
C PRO A 8 32.69 10.99 -19.95
N SER A 9 32.47 9.68 -20.13
CA SER A 9 31.50 8.86 -19.42
C SER A 9 31.75 8.91 -17.92
N ASN A 10 30.72 9.24 -17.14
CA ASN A 10 30.75 9.21 -15.67
C ASN A 10 29.81 8.09 -15.15
N PRO A 11 30.15 7.45 -14.03
CA PRO A 11 29.77 6.08 -13.69
C PRO A 11 28.39 5.99 -13.02
N GLU A 12 27.70 4.89 -13.33
CA GLU A 12 26.42 4.49 -12.76
C GLU A 12 26.58 3.84 -11.38
N ALA A 13 25.70 4.21 -10.43
CA ALA A 13 25.38 3.48 -9.20
C ALA A 13 24.13 4.12 -8.54
N PRO A 14 23.43 3.45 -7.61
CA PRO A 14 22.72 2.18 -7.72
C PRO A 14 21.23 2.30 -7.28
N SER A 15 20.43 1.30 -7.64
CA SER A 15 18.99 1.21 -7.42
C SER A 15 18.63 0.95 -5.95
N ALA A 16 17.63 1.68 -5.45
CA ALA A 16 16.72 1.26 -4.42
C ALA A 16 15.34 1.75 -4.90
N SER A 17 14.31 0.92 -4.83
CA SER A 17 12.90 1.38 -4.72
C SER A 17 12.27 2.27 -5.82
N ALA A 18 10.99 2.00 -6.13
CA ALA A 18 10.28 2.33 -7.38
C ALA A 18 10.84 1.55 -8.61
N PRO A 19 9.99 0.94 -9.46
CA PRO A 19 10.41 -0.10 -10.39
C PRO A 19 11.40 0.45 -11.42
N ALA A 20 12.49 -0.28 -11.58
CA ALA A 20 13.64 0.11 -12.38
C ALA A 20 13.23 0.59 -13.79
N SER A 21 13.62 1.81 -14.12
CA SER A 21 13.68 2.30 -15.50
C SER A 21 15.10 2.12 -16.03
N ASN A 22 15.48 0.88 -16.38
CA ASN A 22 16.57 0.57 -17.31
C ASN A 22 15.99 -0.36 -18.39
N ASP A 23 15.45 0.24 -19.46
CA ASP A 23 14.88 -0.48 -20.60
C ASP A 23 15.95 -0.86 -21.66
N GLU A 24 17.23 -0.55 -21.48
CA GLU A 24 18.25 -0.85 -22.50
C GLU A 24 19.56 -1.41 -21.91
N GLU A 25 19.99 -2.53 -22.52
CA GLU A 25 21.30 -3.18 -22.45
C GLU A 25 21.76 -3.83 -21.13
N ALA A 26 21.20 -5.01 -20.85
CA ALA A 26 22.01 -6.13 -20.36
C ALA A 26 21.47 -7.44 -20.95
N GLY A 27 22.31 -8.15 -21.70
CA GLY A 27 21.99 -9.46 -22.26
C GLY A 27 21.69 -10.46 -21.15
N VAL A 28 20.40 -10.66 -20.85
CA VAL A 28 19.92 -11.79 -20.05
C VAL A 28 19.27 -12.78 -21.00
N THR A 29 20.01 -13.85 -21.28
CA THR A 29 19.52 -15.08 -21.89
C THR A 29 18.50 -15.73 -20.96
N ASP A 30 17.29 -15.94 -21.48
CA ASP A 30 16.11 -16.60 -20.89
C ASP A 30 15.43 -15.90 -19.68
N ALA A 31 14.22 -15.36 -19.91
CA ALA A 31 13.45 -14.60 -18.93
C ALA A 31 12.85 -15.46 -17.80
N SER A 32 12.79 -16.79 -17.97
CA SER A 32 12.34 -17.73 -16.93
C SER A 32 13.39 -17.98 -15.84
N ASP A 33 14.65 -17.69 -16.12
CA ASP A 33 15.81 -17.97 -15.26
C ASP A 33 16.02 -16.93 -14.12
N GLY A 34 15.25 -15.83 -14.15
CA GLY A 34 15.39 -14.71 -13.21
C GLY A 34 14.54 -14.78 -11.94
N LEU A 35 13.44 -15.52 -11.95
CA LEU A 35 12.57 -15.69 -10.78
C LEU A 35 13.08 -16.84 -9.93
N ASP A 36 14.18 -16.65 -9.19
CA ASP A 36 14.76 -17.65 -8.29
C ASP A 36 15.16 -17.02 -6.95
N ALA A 37 14.75 -17.61 -5.83
CA ALA A 37 14.87 -16.99 -4.52
C ALA A 37 16.34 -16.75 -4.13
N ASP A 38 17.19 -17.76 -4.32
CA ASP A 38 18.60 -17.69 -3.95
C ASP A 38 19.34 -16.72 -4.87
N ARG A 39 19.04 -16.71 -6.18
CA ARG A 39 19.60 -15.73 -7.12
C ARG A 39 19.25 -14.30 -6.72
N LEU A 40 17.99 -14.00 -6.40
CA LEU A 40 17.58 -12.65 -6.02
C LEU A 40 18.21 -12.21 -4.70
N VAL A 41 18.33 -13.14 -3.74
CA VAL A 41 19.06 -12.91 -2.48
C VAL A 41 20.53 -12.56 -2.76
N GLN A 42 21.21 -13.30 -3.63
CA GLN A 42 22.60 -13.03 -3.97
C GLN A 42 22.80 -11.69 -4.69
N ILE A 43 21.88 -11.31 -5.58
CA ILE A 43 21.89 -10.00 -6.23
C ILE A 43 21.76 -8.89 -5.17
N ALA A 44 20.78 -8.98 -4.28
CA ALA A 44 20.56 -7.98 -3.23
C ALA A 44 21.75 -7.86 -2.28
N ARG A 45 22.38 -8.98 -1.89
CA ARG A 45 23.61 -8.99 -1.08
C ARG A 45 24.76 -8.30 -1.80
N SER A 46 24.96 -8.62 -3.08
CA SER A 46 26.04 -8.03 -3.87
C SER A 46 25.86 -6.53 -4.08
N ALA A 47 24.61 -6.08 -4.28
CA ALA A 47 24.28 -4.66 -4.47
C ALA A 47 24.46 -3.82 -3.20
N THR A 48 24.24 -4.41 -2.03
CA THR A 48 24.25 -3.68 -0.74
C THR A 48 25.51 -3.90 0.09
N GLY A 49 26.24 -5.00 -0.14
CA GLY A 49 27.33 -5.45 0.73
C GLY A 49 26.88 -5.99 2.10
N LEU A 50 25.58 -6.27 2.27
CA LEU A 50 24.96 -6.73 3.51
C LEU A 50 24.42 -8.15 3.35
N ASP A 51 24.29 -8.92 4.43
CA ASP A 51 23.88 -10.33 4.38
C ASP A 51 22.77 -10.74 5.37
N ASP A 52 22.43 -9.87 6.33
CA ASP A 52 21.38 -10.04 7.33
C ASP A 52 20.07 -9.37 6.89
N PHE A 53 19.01 -10.18 6.71
CA PHE A 53 17.67 -9.74 6.33
C PHE A 53 16.76 -9.43 7.52
N GLY A 54 17.29 -9.43 8.75
CA GLY A 54 16.55 -9.12 9.97
C GLY A 54 15.61 -10.23 10.43
N PRO A 55 15.03 -10.08 11.64
CA PRO A 55 14.34 -11.17 12.34
C PRO A 55 12.90 -11.44 11.87
N TRP A 56 12.26 -10.50 11.16
CA TRP A 56 10.86 -10.63 10.74
C TRP A 56 10.67 -11.66 9.61
N PRO A 57 9.46 -12.15 9.34
CA PRO A 57 9.21 -13.05 8.21
C PRO A 57 9.64 -12.45 6.86
N TRP A 58 10.18 -13.28 5.96
CA TRP A 58 10.50 -12.89 4.57
C TRP A 58 10.70 -14.06 3.61
N ARG A 59 11.47 -15.07 4.02
CA ARG A 59 11.97 -16.10 3.09
C ARG A 59 10.86 -16.98 2.52
N GLU A 60 9.97 -17.48 3.37
CA GLU A 60 8.85 -18.32 2.93
C GLU A 60 7.90 -17.55 1.98
N GLY A 61 7.50 -16.33 2.37
CA GLY A 61 6.66 -15.47 1.52
C GLY A 61 7.29 -15.20 0.15
N LEU A 62 8.61 -14.94 0.10
CA LEU A 62 9.35 -14.77 -1.15
C LEU A 62 9.26 -16.01 -2.05
N GLU A 63 9.49 -17.20 -1.48
CA GLU A 63 9.47 -18.45 -2.24
C GLU A 63 8.08 -18.75 -2.81
N VAL A 64 7.02 -18.54 -2.02
CA VAL A 64 5.64 -18.73 -2.47
C VAL A 64 5.25 -17.70 -3.54
N LEU A 65 5.70 -16.44 -3.41
CA LEU A 65 5.50 -15.42 -4.44
C LEU A 65 6.19 -15.79 -5.75
N ILE A 66 7.45 -16.23 -5.69
CA ILE A 66 8.20 -16.67 -6.88
C ILE A 66 7.48 -17.82 -7.59
N GLU A 67 7.02 -18.81 -6.82
CA GLU A 67 6.26 -19.92 -7.40
C GLU A 67 4.95 -19.44 -8.03
N THR A 68 4.26 -18.52 -7.38
CA THR A 68 3.04 -17.90 -7.90
C THR A 68 3.29 -17.18 -9.23
N TYR A 69 4.36 -16.40 -9.32
CA TYR A 69 4.70 -15.67 -10.53
C TYR A 69 5.16 -16.57 -11.68
N ARG A 70 5.85 -17.68 -11.39
CA ARG A 70 6.20 -18.70 -12.39
C ARG A 70 4.94 -19.34 -13.01
N ARG A 71 3.87 -19.50 -12.22
CA ARG A 71 2.58 -20.07 -12.68
C ARG A 71 1.61 -19.05 -13.27
N ALA A 72 1.82 -17.76 -13.04
CA ALA A 72 0.84 -16.71 -13.35
C ALA A 72 0.74 -16.34 -14.84
N GLY A 73 1.53 -16.96 -15.74
CA GLY A 73 1.51 -16.59 -17.16
C GLY A 73 1.93 -15.13 -17.39
N LEU A 74 2.97 -14.68 -16.70
CA LEU A 74 3.45 -13.31 -16.81
C LEU A 74 4.05 -13.05 -18.20
N THR A 75 3.72 -11.89 -18.77
CA THR A 75 4.39 -11.36 -19.97
C THR A 75 5.89 -11.16 -19.71
N ALA A 76 6.72 -11.08 -20.74
CA ALA A 76 8.16 -10.83 -20.57
C ALA A 76 8.44 -9.51 -19.82
N ARG A 77 7.61 -8.48 -20.03
CA ARG A 77 7.65 -7.23 -19.26
C ARG A 77 7.26 -7.45 -17.79
N GLY A 78 6.20 -8.22 -17.55
CA GLY A 78 5.73 -8.59 -16.21
C GLY A 78 6.78 -9.36 -15.40
N GLN A 79 7.48 -10.30 -16.02
CA GLN A 79 8.59 -11.04 -15.42
C GLN A 79 9.72 -10.11 -15.00
N ARG A 80 10.23 -9.27 -15.92
CA ARG A 80 11.30 -8.30 -15.61
C ARG A 80 10.90 -7.32 -14.50
N SER A 81 9.68 -6.79 -14.55
CA SER A 81 9.17 -5.89 -13.51
C SER A 81 9.06 -6.56 -12.15
N THR A 82 8.68 -7.84 -12.12
CA THR A 82 8.56 -8.62 -10.89
C THR A 82 9.93 -8.92 -10.28
N VAL A 83 10.88 -9.38 -11.09
CA VAL A 83 12.28 -9.59 -10.67
C VAL A 83 12.85 -8.31 -10.08
N SER A 84 12.74 -7.17 -10.78
CA SER A 84 13.22 -5.88 -10.28
C SER A 84 12.58 -5.49 -8.95
N ARG A 85 11.26 -5.66 -8.81
CA ARG A 85 10.55 -5.32 -7.57
C ARG A 85 10.98 -6.20 -6.39
N LEU A 86 11.04 -7.52 -6.57
CA LEU A 86 11.44 -8.43 -5.49
C LEU A 86 12.89 -8.19 -5.05
N THR A 87 13.80 -7.95 -5.99
CA THR A 87 15.19 -7.58 -5.67
C THR A 87 15.25 -6.27 -4.88
N GLY A 88 14.53 -5.23 -5.31
CA GLY A 88 14.50 -3.95 -4.60
C GLY A 88 13.94 -4.06 -3.18
N LEU A 89 12.94 -4.90 -2.95
CA LEU A 89 12.42 -5.19 -1.61
C LEU A 89 13.48 -5.90 -0.74
N LEU A 90 14.23 -6.87 -1.30
CA LEU A 90 15.31 -7.57 -0.60
C LEU A 90 16.44 -6.61 -0.21
N GLU A 91 16.84 -5.73 -1.12
CA GLU A 91 17.87 -4.72 -0.85
C GLU A 91 17.44 -3.73 0.24
N THR A 92 16.19 -3.24 0.18
CA THR A 92 15.66 -2.35 1.22
C THR A 92 15.59 -3.07 2.56
N ARG A 93 15.22 -4.35 2.56
CA ARG A 93 15.18 -5.15 3.77
C ARG A 93 16.56 -5.33 4.42
N LEU A 94 17.61 -5.57 3.62
CA LEU A 94 18.99 -5.60 4.10
C LEU A 94 19.39 -4.26 4.75
N ARG A 95 19.05 -3.13 4.11
CA ARG A 95 19.33 -1.79 4.66
C ARG A 95 18.56 -1.52 5.96
N VAL A 96 17.29 -1.93 6.04
CA VAL A 96 16.47 -1.83 7.25
C VAL A 96 17.07 -2.64 8.40
N ALA A 97 17.43 -3.91 8.17
CA ALA A 97 18.04 -4.76 9.18
C ALA A 97 19.37 -4.17 9.68
N ASN A 98 20.22 -3.67 8.76
CA ASN A 98 21.45 -2.99 9.12
C ASN A 98 21.20 -1.71 9.94
N ALA A 99 20.19 -0.91 9.60
CA ALA A 99 19.85 0.30 10.35
C ALA A 99 19.43 -0.02 11.79
N TRP A 100 18.63 -1.07 12.02
CA TRP A 100 18.28 -1.55 13.37
C TRP A 100 19.50 -2.01 14.17
N ARG A 101 20.47 -2.65 13.51
CA ARG A 101 21.73 -3.07 14.13
C ARG A 101 22.62 -1.89 14.52
N VAL A 102 22.70 -0.85 13.67
CA VAL A 102 23.58 0.31 13.87
C VAL A 102 22.95 1.37 14.78
N HIS A 103 21.62 1.47 14.80
CA HIS A 103 20.86 2.46 15.57
C HIS A 103 19.86 1.77 16.51
N PRO A 104 20.32 1.16 17.63
CA PRO A 104 19.43 0.46 18.56
C PRO A 104 18.41 1.37 19.24
N ASP A 105 18.64 2.69 19.27
CA ASP A 105 17.68 3.66 19.82
C ASP A 105 16.37 3.74 19.02
N ILE A 106 16.31 3.22 17.78
CA ILE A 106 15.06 3.11 17.02
C ILE A 106 14.00 2.36 17.85
N GLU A 107 14.38 1.29 18.55
CA GLU A 107 13.48 0.46 19.36
C GLU A 107 12.71 1.25 20.42
N ARG A 108 13.33 2.32 20.94
CA ARG A 108 12.77 3.16 22.00
C ARG A 108 11.77 4.19 21.48
N THR A 109 11.65 4.34 20.17
CA THR A 109 10.72 5.30 19.57
C THR A 109 9.29 4.82 19.80
N PRO A 110 8.45 5.56 20.52
CA PRO A 110 7.07 5.15 20.77
C PRO A 110 6.22 5.34 19.51
N ILE A 111 5.26 4.44 19.32
CA ILE A 111 4.13 4.62 18.40
C ILE A 111 2.89 4.66 19.28
N SER A 112 2.36 5.85 19.50
CA SER A 112 1.23 6.08 20.43
C SER A 112 -0.02 6.46 19.65
N GLU A 113 -1.14 5.83 20.01
CA GLU A 113 -2.49 6.11 19.51
C GLU A 113 -2.59 6.33 17.98
N PRO A 114 -1.99 5.46 17.14
CA PRO A 114 -2.04 5.62 15.70
C PRO A 114 -3.48 5.48 15.18
N ILE A 115 -3.82 6.27 14.17
CA ILE A 115 -5.10 6.14 13.46
C ILE A 115 -4.87 5.27 12.23
N PHE A 116 -5.62 4.17 12.12
CA PHE A 116 -5.66 3.33 10.94
C PHE A 116 -7.02 3.43 10.26
N VAL A 117 -7.03 3.80 8.98
CA VAL A 117 -8.19 3.62 8.12
C VAL A 117 -8.18 2.17 7.61
N VAL A 118 -9.10 1.36 8.14
CA VAL A 118 -9.25 -0.08 7.89
C VAL A 118 -10.57 -0.32 7.16
N SER A 119 -10.57 -0.22 5.84
CA SER A 119 -11.81 -0.19 5.07
C SER A 119 -11.67 -0.87 3.73
N LEU A 120 -12.80 -1.32 3.17
CA LEU A 120 -12.80 -1.81 1.81
C LEU A 120 -12.30 -0.72 0.85
N PRO A 121 -11.68 -1.10 -0.28
CA PRO A 121 -11.31 -0.14 -1.31
C PRO A 121 -12.56 0.53 -1.87
N ARG A 122 -12.39 1.69 -2.52
CA ARG A 122 -13.48 2.42 -3.22
C ARG A 122 -14.58 2.98 -2.30
N THR A 123 -14.29 3.16 -1.01
CA THR A 123 -15.22 3.71 0.01
C THR A 123 -14.90 5.16 0.40
N GLY A 124 -14.11 5.89 -0.40
CA GLY A 124 -13.77 7.29 -0.12
C GLY A 124 -12.56 7.49 0.80
N THR A 125 -11.88 6.42 1.19
CA THR A 125 -10.68 6.46 2.06
C THR A 125 -9.62 7.44 1.57
N SER A 126 -9.33 7.53 0.27
CA SER A 126 -8.32 8.48 -0.24
C SER A 126 -8.69 9.94 0.04
N THR A 127 -9.95 10.33 -0.12
CA THR A 127 -10.40 11.69 0.17
C THR A 127 -10.30 11.98 1.67
N LEU A 128 -10.83 11.07 2.49
CA LEU A 128 -10.78 11.19 3.95
C LEU A 128 -9.33 11.27 4.47
N PHE A 129 -8.47 10.38 3.99
CA PHE A 129 -7.06 10.29 4.40
C PHE A 129 -6.27 11.55 4.05
N ASN A 130 -6.46 12.10 2.85
CA ASN A 130 -5.79 13.34 2.45
C ASN A 130 -6.31 14.56 3.24
N LEU A 131 -7.60 14.60 3.57
CA LEU A 131 -8.16 15.64 4.44
C LEU A 131 -7.58 15.54 5.85
N MET A 132 -7.65 14.39 6.50
CA MET A 132 -7.07 14.19 7.83
C MET A 132 -5.57 14.48 7.87
N GLY A 133 -4.86 14.28 6.75
CA GLY A 133 -3.45 14.65 6.59
C GLY A 133 -3.16 16.16 6.54
N GLN A 134 -4.18 17.02 6.50
CA GLN A 134 -3.99 18.48 6.62
C GLN A 134 -3.83 18.94 8.07
N ASP A 135 -4.16 18.10 9.06
CA ASP A 135 -3.86 18.39 10.46
C ASP A 135 -2.37 18.18 10.72
N PRO A 136 -1.61 19.21 11.14
CA PRO A 136 -0.17 19.10 11.35
C PRO A 136 0.21 18.12 12.47
N ARG A 137 -0.73 17.72 13.33
CA ARG A 137 -0.52 16.69 14.37
C ARG A 137 -0.59 15.28 13.79
N ASN A 138 -1.25 15.10 12.65
CA ASN A 138 -1.28 13.84 11.94
C ASN A 138 -0.07 13.73 11.01
N ARG A 139 0.68 12.63 11.17
CA ARG A 139 1.81 12.25 10.35
C ARG A 139 1.38 11.12 9.41
N PRO A 140 0.95 11.41 8.16
CA PRO A 140 0.69 10.36 7.19
C PRO A 140 1.98 9.62 6.84
N LEU A 141 1.86 8.34 6.45
CA LEU A 141 2.94 7.67 5.72
C LEU A 141 3.07 8.32 4.34
N LEU A 142 4.23 8.90 4.05
CA LEU A 142 4.49 9.47 2.73
C LEU A 142 4.93 8.37 1.76
N PHE A 143 4.62 8.52 0.48
CA PHE A 143 4.96 7.49 -0.52
C PHE A 143 6.46 7.18 -0.53
N TRP A 144 7.31 8.21 -0.56
CA TRP A 144 8.75 8.01 -0.55
C TRP A 144 9.25 7.29 0.70
N GLU A 145 8.61 7.49 1.86
CA GLU A 145 8.95 6.78 3.11
C GLU A 145 8.54 5.30 3.04
N GLY A 146 7.39 4.99 2.44
CA GLY A 146 6.96 3.61 2.19
C GLY A 146 7.86 2.86 1.20
N VAL A 147 8.60 3.59 0.37
CA VAL A 147 9.50 3.09 -0.68
C VAL A 147 10.95 3.04 -0.17
N PHE A 148 11.36 3.99 0.66
CA PHE A 148 12.70 4.15 1.20
C PHE A 148 12.69 4.38 2.73
N PRO A 149 12.28 3.37 3.53
CA PRO A 149 12.13 3.54 4.97
C PRO A 149 13.47 3.62 5.71
N ASP A 150 14.54 3.05 5.14
CA ASP A 150 15.87 3.05 5.72
C ASP A 150 16.47 4.47 5.79
N PRO A 151 17.27 4.80 6.83
CA PRO A 151 17.98 6.07 6.89
C PRO A 151 19.09 6.13 5.84
N LEU A 152 19.40 7.33 5.38
CA LEU A 152 20.63 7.55 4.62
C LEU A 152 21.84 7.25 5.51
N PRO A 153 22.94 6.68 4.97
CA PRO A 153 24.16 6.46 5.74
C PRO A 153 24.74 7.75 6.35
N GLU A 154 24.61 8.86 5.61
CA GLU A 154 25.01 10.21 6.03
C GLU A 154 23.83 11.18 5.83
N PRO A 155 22.89 11.25 6.78
CA PRO A 155 21.76 12.16 6.66
C PRO A 155 22.24 13.61 6.79
N ARG A 156 21.77 14.49 5.89
CA ARG A 156 22.03 15.93 5.95
C ARG A 156 20.78 16.63 6.45
N ALA A 157 20.85 17.17 7.67
CA ALA A 157 19.69 17.77 8.33
C ALA A 157 19.06 18.94 7.55
N ASP A 158 19.87 19.68 6.78
CA ASP A 158 19.45 20.89 6.06
C ASP A 158 19.09 20.65 4.58
N GLU A 159 19.17 19.41 4.09
CA GLU A 159 18.89 19.07 2.68
C GLU A 159 17.68 18.12 2.58
N PRO A 160 16.77 18.32 1.61
CA PRO A 160 15.74 17.34 1.33
C PRO A 160 16.36 15.97 0.99
N ASP A 161 15.71 14.89 1.42
CA ASP A 161 16.16 13.55 1.09
C ASP A 161 16.20 13.36 -0.44
N PRO A 162 17.36 13.04 -1.05
CA PRO A 162 17.49 12.95 -2.51
C PRO A 162 16.57 11.88 -3.12
N ARG A 163 16.12 10.91 -2.32
CA ARG A 163 15.21 9.84 -2.76
C ARG A 163 13.80 10.36 -3.06
N ILE A 164 13.42 11.52 -2.52
CA ILE A 164 12.17 12.22 -2.87
C ILE A 164 12.19 12.61 -4.35
N SER A 165 13.26 13.29 -4.79
CA SER A 165 13.43 13.70 -6.19
C SER A 165 13.56 12.51 -7.14
N LEU A 166 14.19 11.43 -6.69
CA LEU A 166 14.28 10.18 -7.43
C LEU A 166 12.88 9.59 -7.68
N LEU A 167 12.06 9.47 -6.63
CA LEU A 167 10.70 8.95 -6.74
C LEU A 167 9.81 9.87 -7.59
N ALA A 168 9.89 11.19 -7.39
CA ALA A 168 9.13 12.16 -8.18
C ALA A 168 9.44 12.01 -9.68
N SER A 169 10.72 11.92 -10.04
CA SER A 169 11.16 11.73 -11.42
C SER A 169 10.68 10.40 -12.00
N TRP A 170 10.66 9.34 -11.19
CA TRP A 170 10.12 8.04 -11.58
C TRP A 170 8.61 8.12 -11.85
N LEU A 171 7.86 8.77 -10.97
CA LEU A 171 6.41 8.96 -11.10
C LEU A 171 6.03 9.71 -12.37
N GLU A 172 6.76 10.78 -12.70
CA GLU A 172 6.52 11.52 -13.95
C GLU A 172 6.75 10.65 -15.20
N ARG A 173 7.79 9.82 -15.21
CA ARG A 173 8.01 8.87 -16.32
C ARG A 173 6.91 7.79 -16.37
N ALA A 174 6.47 7.30 -15.23
CA ALA A 174 5.40 6.30 -15.14
C ALA A 174 4.07 6.85 -15.67
N LYS A 175 3.75 8.12 -15.35
CA LYS A 175 2.56 8.83 -15.87
C LYS A 175 2.52 8.87 -17.39
N VAL A 176 3.66 9.17 -18.03
CA VAL A 176 3.77 9.19 -19.50
C VAL A 176 3.58 7.79 -20.11
N LYS A 177 4.12 6.74 -19.47
CA LYS A 177 4.03 5.36 -19.97
C LYS A 177 2.66 4.71 -19.73
N ASN A 178 1.93 5.11 -18.68
CA ASN A 178 0.62 4.57 -18.33
C ASN A 178 -0.33 5.68 -17.82
N PRO A 179 -0.87 6.51 -18.73
CA PRO A 179 -1.75 7.62 -18.35
C PRO A 179 -3.08 7.14 -17.76
N GLY A 180 -3.58 5.96 -18.17
CA GLY A 180 -4.81 5.38 -17.66
C GLY A 180 -4.76 4.99 -16.19
N PHE A 181 -3.66 4.36 -15.74
CA PHE A 181 -3.47 4.02 -14.33
C PHE A 181 -3.25 5.26 -13.45
N SER A 182 -2.55 6.26 -13.98
CA SER A 182 -2.27 7.51 -13.26
C SER A 182 -3.51 8.35 -13.00
N ALA A 183 -4.55 8.21 -13.83
CA ALA A 183 -5.86 8.80 -13.60
C ALA A 183 -6.64 8.11 -12.47
N ILE A 184 -6.32 6.86 -12.14
CA ILE A 184 -6.99 6.05 -11.11
C ILE A 184 -6.36 6.28 -9.72
N HIS A 185 -5.05 6.48 -9.65
CA HIS A 185 -4.30 6.72 -8.41
C HIS A 185 -3.33 7.89 -8.58
N GLU A 186 -3.76 9.10 -8.18
CA GLU A 186 -2.88 10.28 -8.20
C GLU A 186 -1.88 10.20 -7.03
N THR A 187 -0.64 9.86 -7.35
CA THR A 187 0.46 9.78 -6.38
C THR A 187 1.44 10.93 -6.53
N ARG A 188 1.94 11.40 -5.40
CA ARG A 188 3.08 12.33 -5.31
C ARG A 188 4.12 11.70 -4.38
N ALA A 189 5.40 11.99 -4.59
CA ALA A 189 6.46 11.41 -3.76
C ALA A 189 6.26 11.72 -2.26
N GLU A 190 5.82 12.94 -1.95
CA GLU A 190 5.50 13.40 -0.59
C GLU A 190 3.98 13.39 -0.33
N GLY A 191 3.21 12.65 -1.12
CA GLY A 191 1.78 12.44 -0.87
C GLY A 191 1.55 11.34 0.17
N PRO A 192 0.47 11.42 0.97
CA PRO A 192 0.03 10.32 1.81
C PRO A 192 -0.20 9.03 1.00
N GLU A 193 0.28 7.90 1.49
CA GLU A 193 0.25 6.62 0.77
C GLU A 193 -0.13 5.42 1.66
N GLU A 194 -0.47 4.31 1.00
CA GLU A 194 -0.80 3.02 1.58
C GLU A 194 0.34 2.37 2.38
N CYS A 195 0.00 1.74 3.52
CA CYS A 195 0.94 0.94 4.32
C CYS A 195 1.50 -0.30 3.59
N VAL A 196 0.93 -0.68 2.42
CA VAL A 196 1.42 -1.83 1.64
C VAL A 196 2.87 -1.69 1.23
N GLY A 197 3.38 -0.47 1.03
CA GLY A 197 4.80 -0.23 0.76
C GLY A 197 5.71 -0.81 1.85
N LEU A 198 5.32 -0.64 3.11
CA LEU A 198 6.04 -1.18 4.27
C LEU A 198 5.80 -2.68 4.44
N THR A 199 4.55 -3.15 4.40
CA THR A 199 4.24 -4.58 4.64
C THR A 199 4.80 -5.49 3.56
N ASN A 200 5.00 -4.99 2.33
CA ASN A 200 5.61 -5.75 1.25
C ASN A 200 7.06 -6.17 1.54
N LEU A 201 7.76 -5.51 2.47
CA LEU A 201 9.09 -5.91 2.92
C LEU A 201 9.09 -7.23 3.70
N ALA A 202 7.92 -7.71 4.17
CA ALA A 202 7.77 -9.05 4.73
C ALA A 202 7.62 -10.13 3.65
N PHE A 203 7.42 -9.77 2.37
CA PHE A 203 7.01 -10.70 1.30
C PHE A 203 5.71 -11.48 1.58
N GLU A 204 4.98 -11.08 2.64
CA GLU A 204 3.65 -11.59 2.99
C GLU A 204 2.59 -10.49 2.82
N GLY A 205 2.87 -9.40 2.09
CA GLY A 205 1.90 -8.33 1.83
C GLY A 205 0.83 -8.72 0.79
N ALA A 206 -0.41 -8.30 0.99
CA ALA A 206 -1.51 -8.61 0.07
C ALA A 206 -1.22 -8.14 -1.38
N GLN A 207 -0.62 -6.95 -1.54
CA GLN A 207 -0.31 -6.37 -2.86
C GLN A 207 0.68 -7.23 -3.67
N ASN A 208 1.66 -7.86 -3.02
CA ASN A 208 2.60 -8.74 -3.71
C ASN A 208 1.88 -9.96 -4.33
N GLY A 209 0.80 -10.46 -3.72
CA GLY A 209 -0.04 -11.51 -4.30
C GLY A 209 -1.09 -11.04 -5.31
N ILE A 210 -0.92 -9.83 -5.87
CA ILE A 210 -1.94 -8.96 -6.49
C ILE A 210 -3.29 -9.18 -5.83
N GLU A 211 -3.28 -8.73 -4.58
CA GLU A 211 -4.35 -8.70 -3.59
C GLU A 211 -5.05 -10.05 -3.41
N VAL A 212 -4.20 -11.07 -3.30
CA VAL A 212 -4.52 -12.43 -2.82
C VAL A 212 -5.32 -13.24 -3.83
N LEU A 213 -5.30 -12.85 -5.11
CA LEU A 213 -6.04 -13.52 -6.17
C LEU A 213 -5.18 -14.54 -6.95
N LEU A 214 -3.85 -14.39 -6.94
CA LEU A 214 -2.93 -15.28 -7.63
C LEU A 214 -2.56 -16.49 -6.77
N GLU A 215 -2.48 -17.68 -7.37
CA GLU A 215 -2.19 -18.93 -6.66
C GLU A 215 -0.78 -19.47 -6.99
N PRO A 216 -0.12 -20.16 -6.04
CA PRO A 216 -0.62 -20.60 -4.72
C PRO A 216 -0.58 -19.55 -3.58
N TYR A 217 -0.07 -18.34 -3.83
CA TYR A 217 0.08 -17.31 -2.79
C TYR A 217 -1.23 -16.95 -2.09
N GLY A 218 -2.33 -16.80 -2.83
CA GLY A 218 -3.63 -16.43 -2.27
C GLY A 218 -4.11 -17.41 -1.21
N SER A 219 -4.09 -18.71 -1.54
CA SER A 219 -4.43 -19.77 -0.61
C SER A 219 -3.45 -19.89 0.56
N TRP A 220 -2.16 -19.68 0.33
CA TRP A 220 -1.15 -19.67 1.40
C TRP A 220 -1.40 -18.51 2.36
N PHE A 221 -1.49 -17.27 1.85
CA PHE A 221 -1.72 -16.04 2.61
C PHE A 221 -2.99 -16.12 3.45
N ALA A 222 -4.09 -16.64 2.90
CA ALA A 222 -5.37 -16.75 3.62
C ALA A 222 -5.29 -17.58 4.92
N ARG A 223 -4.31 -18.50 5.03
CA ARG A 223 -4.09 -19.37 6.20
C ARG A 223 -3.03 -18.86 7.17
N ARG A 224 -2.32 -17.79 6.83
CA ARG A 224 -1.23 -17.25 7.65
C ARG A 224 -1.80 -16.27 8.67
N ASP A 225 -1.25 -16.30 9.89
CA ASP A 225 -1.35 -15.16 10.79
C ASP A 225 -0.52 -14.00 10.21
N GLN A 226 -0.81 -12.77 10.64
CA GLN A 226 -0.13 -11.57 10.15
C GLN A 226 0.72 -10.88 11.23
N LEU A 227 0.97 -11.56 12.38
CA LEU A 227 1.62 -10.93 13.52
C LEU A 227 3.02 -10.41 13.16
N GLY A 228 3.86 -11.26 12.54
CA GLY A 228 5.21 -10.86 12.15
C GLY A 228 5.25 -9.75 11.08
N VAL A 229 4.22 -9.64 10.24
CA VAL A 229 4.08 -8.55 9.26
C VAL A 229 3.83 -7.22 9.99
N TYR A 230 2.97 -7.23 11.00
CA TYR A 230 2.66 -6.04 11.78
C TYR A 230 3.78 -5.65 12.76
N GLU A 231 4.53 -6.63 13.29
CA GLU A 231 5.77 -6.36 14.04
C GLU A 231 6.82 -5.66 13.16
N LEU A 232 7.00 -6.13 11.91
CA LEU A 232 7.84 -5.43 10.94
C LEU A 232 7.31 -4.03 10.64
N HIS A 233 6.00 -3.91 10.42
CA HIS A 233 5.36 -2.62 10.15
C HIS A 233 5.63 -1.62 11.30
N LYS A 234 5.48 -2.05 12.56
CA LYS A 234 5.81 -1.23 13.74
C LYS A 234 7.27 -0.84 13.77
N ALA A 235 8.17 -1.78 13.51
CA ALA A 235 9.59 -1.50 13.44
C ALA A 235 9.93 -0.45 12.37
N LEU A 236 9.29 -0.51 11.20
CA LEU A 236 9.47 0.47 10.14
C LEU A 236 8.91 1.85 10.52
N LEU A 237 7.75 1.91 11.18
CA LEU A 237 7.22 3.19 11.70
C LEU A 237 8.11 3.79 12.78
N GLN A 238 8.66 2.97 13.68
CA GLN A 238 9.62 3.43 14.69
C GLN A 238 10.87 4.01 14.03
N MET A 239 11.40 3.36 13.00
CA MET A 239 12.52 3.84 12.21
C MET A 239 12.23 5.18 11.52
N LEU A 240 11.04 5.34 10.95
CA LEU A 240 10.61 6.58 10.30
C LEU A 240 10.38 7.70 11.31
N SER A 241 9.75 7.42 12.46
CA SER A 241 9.56 8.38 13.56
C SER A 241 10.88 8.78 14.22
N TRP A 242 11.84 7.87 14.33
CA TRP A 242 13.18 8.16 14.83
C TRP A 242 13.91 9.15 13.91
N GLN A 243 13.81 8.97 12.59
CA GLN A 243 14.38 9.90 11.62
C GLN A 243 13.63 11.23 11.57
N ARG A 244 12.30 11.18 11.60
CA ARG A 244 11.38 12.30 11.35
C ARG A 244 10.19 12.19 12.30
N PRO A 245 10.30 12.75 13.52
CA PRO A 245 9.25 12.68 14.53
C PRO A 245 7.96 13.34 14.04
N GLY A 246 6.82 12.83 14.53
CA GLY A 246 5.51 13.43 14.39
C GLY A 246 4.65 13.02 15.59
N GLU A 247 3.52 13.71 15.79
CA GLU A 247 2.69 13.50 16.98
C GLU A 247 1.87 12.21 16.88
N ARG A 248 1.10 12.02 15.80
CA ARG A 248 0.22 10.86 15.63
C ARG A 248 0.33 10.27 14.24
N TRP A 249 0.58 8.98 14.14
CA TRP A 249 0.56 8.32 12.83
C TRP A 249 -0.85 8.27 12.25
N LEU A 250 -0.96 8.63 10.97
CA LEU A 250 -2.16 8.46 10.17
C LEU A 250 -1.87 7.45 9.05
N LEU A 251 -2.50 6.28 9.14
CA LEU A 251 -2.15 5.09 8.37
C LEU A 251 -3.39 4.56 7.65
N LYS A 252 -3.21 3.97 6.47
CA LYS A 252 -4.33 3.47 5.66
C LYS A 252 -3.87 2.39 4.73
N SER A 253 -4.63 1.31 4.68
CA SER A 253 -4.63 0.37 3.56
C SER A 253 -5.83 -0.56 3.69
N PRO A 254 -6.53 -0.90 2.59
CA PRO A 254 -7.50 -1.98 2.60
C PRO A 254 -6.90 -3.32 3.06
N ALA A 255 -5.59 -3.54 2.82
CA ALA A 255 -4.89 -4.74 3.24
C ALA A 255 -4.94 -4.96 4.76
N HIS A 256 -5.17 -3.91 5.56
CA HIS A 256 -5.30 -4.05 6.99
C HIS A 256 -6.47 -4.94 7.42
N LEU A 257 -7.52 -5.04 6.60
CA LEU A 257 -8.65 -5.93 6.87
C LEU A 257 -8.25 -7.41 6.88
N TRP A 258 -7.16 -7.80 6.21
CA TRP A 258 -6.68 -9.18 6.23
C TRP A 258 -6.03 -9.57 7.56
N GLY A 259 -5.43 -8.63 8.28
CA GLY A 259 -4.65 -8.86 9.51
C GLY A 259 -5.03 -7.93 10.64
N VAL A 260 -6.31 -7.53 10.74
CA VAL A 260 -6.78 -6.56 11.74
C VAL A 260 -6.66 -7.10 13.18
N ASP A 261 -6.70 -8.42 13.36
CA ASP A 261 -6.37 -9.11 14.60
C ASP A 261 -4.90 -8.90 15.02
N ALA A 262 -3.97 -9.06 14.07
CA ALA A 262 -2.55 -8.78 14.29
C ALA A 262 -2.30 -7.28 14.52
N LEU A 263 -3.00 -6.40 13.78
CA LEU A 263 -2.92 -4.95 13.94
C LEU A 263 -3.24 -4.54 15.38
N ILE A 264 -4.40 -4.96 15.91
CA ILE A 264 -4.82 -4.58 17.27
C ILE A 264 -3.91 -5.20 18.33
N THR A 265 -3.33 -6.38 18.05
CA THR A 265 -2.34 -6.99 18.94
C THR A 265 -1.06 -6.15 19.04
N VAL A 266 -0.56 -5.65 17.91
CA VAL A 266 0.69 -4.88 17.83
C VAL A 266 0.51 -3.40 18.24
N TYR A 267 -0.68 -2.86 17.98
CA TYR A 267 -1.11 -1.50 18.33
C TYR A 267 -2.35 -1.54 19.22
N PRO A 268 -2.19 -1.89 20.51
CA PRO A 268 -3.32 -2.05 21.43
C PRO A 268 -4.00 -0.73 21.79
N ASP A 269 -3.48 0.41 21.35
CA ASP A 269 -4.02 1.76 21.52
C ASP A 269 -4.44 2.40 20.18
N ALA A 270 -4.43 1.64 19.08
CA ALA A 270 -4.83 2.14 17.77
C ALA A 270 -6.32 2.50 17.72
N TRP A 271 -6.61 3.59 17.01
CA TRP A 271 -7.93 3.93 16.51
C TRP A 271 -8.16 3.33 15.13
N LEU A 272 -9.35 2.78 14.89
CA LEU A 272 -9.73 2.13 13.64
C LEU A 272 -10.89 2.88 12.98
N VAL A 273 -10.60 3.55 11.88
CA VAL A 273 -11.61 4.24 11.08
C VAL A 273 -12.10 3.31 9.98
N MET A 274 -13.40 3.05 9.92
CA MET A 274 -14.03 2.21 8.89
C MET A 274 -14.97 3.05 8.03
N THR A 275 -14.71 3.12 6.73
CA THR A 275 -15.59 3.79 5.76
C THR A 275 -16.52 2.79 5.09
N HIS A 276 -17.78 3.17 4.93
CA HIS A 276 -18.85 2.31 4.45
C HIS A 276 -19.44 2.79 3.12
N ARG A 277 -19.66 1.87 2.18
CA ARG A 277 -20.35 2.12 0.90
C ARG A 277 -21.12 0.88 0.47
N GLU A 278 -22.18 1.05 -0.30
CA GLU A 278 -22.96 -0.05 -0.90
C GLU A 278 -22.05 -1.07 -1.62
N PRO A 279 -22.02 -2.33 -1.17
CA PRO A 279 -21.13 -3.37 -1.72
C PRO A 279 -21.24 -3.57 -3.22
N ARG A 280 -22.43 -3.41 -3.81
CA ARG A 280 -22.63 -3.55 -5.27
C ARG A 280 -21.76 -2.57 -6.07
N GLU A 281 -21.56 -1.36 -5.57
CA GLU A 281 -20.71 -0.36 -6.21
C GLU A 281 -19.21 -0.65 -6.00
N ILE A 282 -18.86 -1.18 -4.82
CA ILE A 282 -17.47 -1.55 -4.49
C ILE A 282 -16.98 -2.68 -5.38
N VAL A 283 -17.74 -3.78 -5.46
CA VAL A 283 -17.29 -5.02 -6.11
C VAL A 283 -17.00 -4.79 -7.59
N ALA A 284 -17.90 -4.14 -8.33
CA ALA A 284 -17.69 -3.87 -9.75
C ALA A 284 -16.48 -2.95 -9.99
N SER A 285 -16.34 -1.90 -9.18
CA SER A 285 -15.22 -0.97 -9.29
C SER A 285 -13.88 -1.64 -8.97
N TYR A 286 -13.86 -2.54 -7.99
CA TYR A 286 -12.63 -3.20 -7.58
C TYR A 286 -12.24 -4.33 -8.53
N CYS A 287 -13.21 -5.05 -9.14
CA CYS A 287 -12.91 -5.98 -10.25
C CYS A 287 -12.22 -5.25 -11.42
N SER A 288 -12.69 -4.05 -11.79
CA SER A 288 -12.06 -3.24 -12.83
C SER A 288 -10.64 -2.80 -12.47
N MET A 289 -10.39 -2.48 -11.20
CA MET A 289 -9.04 -2.18 -10.72
C MET A 289 -8.13 -3.41 -10.79
N MET A 290 -8.61 -4.58 -10.35
CA MET A 290 -7.88 -5.84 -10.40
C MET A 290 -7.57 -6.26 -11.83
N GLU A 291 -8.52 -6.11 -12.76
CA GLU A 291 -8.30 -6.35 -14.19
C GLU A 291 -7.15 -5.48 -14.72
N SER A 292 -7.15 -4.17 -14.39
CA SER A 292 -6.06 -3.27 -14.79
C SER A 292 -4.71 -3.64 -14.17
N LEU A 293 -4.68 -4.09 -12.92
CA LEU A 293 -3.44 -4.49 -12.25
C LEU A 293 -2.91 -5.84 -12.76
N MET A 294 -3.81 -6.73 -13.20
CA MET A 294 -3.47 -8.02 -13.81
C MET A 294 -3.07 -7.91 -15.29
N SER A 295 -2.99 -6.71 -15.87
CA SER A 295 -2.54 -6.52 -17.26
C SER A 295 -1.07 -6.91 -17.51
N ILE A 296 -0.35 -7.35 -16.47
CA ILE A 296 0.99 -7.92 -16.56
C ILE A 296 1.00 -9.37 -17.09
N ARG A 297 -0.19 -9.97 -17.28
CA ARG A 297 -0.45 -11.33 -17.76
C ARG A 297 -1.07 -11.29 -19.15
N ASP A 298 -0.91 -12.36 -19.94
CA ASP A 298 -1.44 -12.42 -21.31
C ASP A 298 -2.95 -12.73 -21.38
N ASP A 299 -3.50 -13.47 -20.40
CA ASP A 299 -4.91 -13.86 -20.36
C ASP A 299 -5.53 -13.71 -18.95
N ILE A 300 -6.75 -13.19 -18.90
CA ILE A 300 -7.51 -12.96 -17.66
C ILE A 300 -8.91 -13.52 -17.84
N ASP A 301 -9.20 -14.61 -17.13
CA ASP A 301 -10.57 -15.08 -16.94
C ASP A 301 -11.33 -14.10 -16.04
N LEU A 302 -12.16 -13.27 -16.67
CA LEU A 302 -12.95 -12.25 -15.98
C LEU A 302 -14.01 -12.84 -15.03
N ALA A 303 -14.50 -14.06 -15.30
CA ALA A 303 -15.45 -14.73 -14.45
C ALA A 303 -14.77 -15.26 -13.17
N ASP A 304 -13.59 -15.86 -13.31
CA ASP A 304 -12.78 -16.26 -12.16
C ASP A 304 -12.33 -15.04 -11.34
N LEU A 305 -11.89 -13.97 -12.00
CA LEU A 305 -11.54 -12.70 -11.37
C LEU A 305 -12.71 -12.17 -10.54
N GLY A 306 -13.91 -12.10 -11.11
CA GLY A 306 -15.12 -11.65 -10.40
C GLY A 306 -15.43 -12.49 -9.17
N ARG A 307 -15.43 -13.82 -9.32
CA ARG A 307 -15.69 -14.77 -8.23
C ARG A 307 -14.68 -14.62 -7.08
N ARG A 308 -13.39 -14.62 -7.39
CA ARG A 308 -12.32 -14.50 -6.37
C ARG A 308 -12.37 -13.14 -5.70
N THR A 309 -12.58 -12.08 -6.46
CA THR A 309 -12.70 -10.71 -5.95
C THR A 309 -13.86 -10.58 -4.97
N LEU A 310 -15.06 -11.07 -5.33
CA LEU A 310 -16.22 -11.07 -4.45
C LEU A 310 -15.94 -11.81 -3.14
N GLN A 311 -15.29 -12.98 -3.23
CA GLN A 311 -14.95 -13.77 -2.06
C GLN A 311 -13.91 -13.08 -1.16
N SER A 312 -12.85 -12.50 -1.74
CA SER A 312 -11.81 -11.79 -1.02
C SER A 312 -12.36 -10.58 -0.27
N LEU A 313 -13.12 -9.70 -0.95
CA LEU A 313 -13.70 -8.51 -0.31
C LEU A 313 -14.66 -8.88 0.83
N GLY A 314 -15.50 -9.90 0.61
CA GLY A 314 -16.37 -10.37 1.68
C GLY A 314 -15.58 -10.94 2.86
N THR A 315 -14.47 -11.65 2.61
CA THR A 315 -13.63 -12.25 3.67
C THR A 315 -12.94 -11.17 4.49
N MET A 316 -12.43 -10.12 3.84
CA MET A 316 -11.85 -8.96 4.49
C MET A 316 -12.84 -8.30 5.46
N VAL A 317 -14.10 -8.13 5.04
CA VAL A 317 -15.14 -7.54 5.89
C VAL A 317 -15.56 -8.47 7.03
N ASP A 318 -15.73 -9.77 6.75
CA ASP A 318 -16.07 -10.72 7.82
C ASP A 318 -15.01 -10.74 8.92
N ARG A 319 -13.71 -10.68 8.57
CA ARG A 319 -12.61 -10.61 9.53
C ARG A 319 -12.68 -9.41 10.46
N VAL A 320 -12.91 -8.20 9.93
CA VAL A 320 -13.02 -7.02 10.79
C VAL A 320 -14.25 -7.05 11.67
N ILE A 321 -15.37 -7.61 11.18
CA ILE A 321 -16.57 -7.80 12.01
C ILE A 321 -16.28 -8.81 13.13
N ASP A 322 -15.64 -9.95 12.83
CA ASP A 322 -15.28 -10.95 13.84
C ASP A 322 -14.36 -10.37 14.92
N VAL A 323 -13.37 -9.57 14.53
CA VAL A 323 -12.48 -8.88 15.47
C VAL A 323 -13.25 -7.86 16.30
N ARG A 324 -14.12 -7.07 15.67
CA ARG A 324 -14.97 -6.08 16.34
C ARG A 324 -15.93 -6.71 17.36
N ASP A 325 -16.50 -7.88 17.04
CA ASP A 325 -17.34 -8.66 17.96
C ASP A 325 -16.56 -9.11 19.22
N ASN A 326 -15.24 -9.33 19.10
CA ASN A 326 -14.38 -9.77 20.19
C ASN A 326 -13.81 -8.61 21.05
N VAL A 327 -13.39 -7.51 20.41
CA VAL A 327 -12.71 -6.39 21.10
C VAL A 327 -13.65 -5.23 21.48
N GLY A 328 -14.86 -5.24 20.94
CA GLY A 328 -15.86 -4.19 21.14
C GLY A 328 -15.67 -2.97 20.24
N ASN A 329 -16.67 -2.09 20.26
CA ASN A 329 -16.75 -0.93 19.36
C ASN A 329 -15.92 0.27 19.81
N GLY A 330 -15.37 0.28 21.02
CA GLY A 330 -14.80 1.48 21.65
C GLY A 330 -13.60 2.10 20.94
N ARG A 331 -13.04 1.43 19.91
CA ARG A 331 -11.91 1.92 19.10
C ARG A 331 -12.25 2.06 17.62
N PHE A 332 -13.49 1.78 17.24
CA PHE A 332 -13.96 1.88 15.86
C PHE A 332 -14.74 3.18 15.68
N VAL A 333 -14.43 3.91 14.62
CA VAL A 333 -15.21 5.07 14.17
C VAL A 333 -15.69 4.77 12.74
N ASP A 334 -17.00 4.66 12.59
CA ASP A 334 -17.65 4.35 11.32
C ASP A 334 -18.00 5.64 10.56
N VAL A 335 -17.74 5.68 9.26
CA VAL A 335 -17.98 6.84 8.40
C VAL A 335 -18.71 6.43 7.13
N ALA A 336 -19.84 7.06 6.82
CA ALA A 336 -20.53 6.81 5.56
C ALA A 336 -19.81 7.48 4.38
N TYR A 337 -19.67 6.75 3.26
CA TYR A 337 -19.11 7.30 2.02
C TYR A 337 -19.90 8.51 1.52
N ALA A 338 -21.22 8.50 1.70
CA ALA A 338 -22.09 9.60 1.31
C ALA A 338 -21.66 10.91 2.01
N ASP A 339 -21.37 10.87 3.31
CA ASP A 339 -21.00 12.05 4.09
C ASP A 339 -19.64 12.62 3.64
N ILE A 340 -18.66 11.74 3.34
CA ILE A 340 -17.36 12.15 2.77
C ILE A 340 -17.56 12.93 1.46
N VAL A 341 -18.53 12.51 0.64
CA VAL A 341 -18.81 13.13 -0.66
C VAL A 341 -19.56 14.45 -0.51
N THR A 342 -20.56 14.50 0.37
CA THR A 342 -21.45 15.68 0.50
C THR A 342 -20.87 16.77 1.40
N SER A 343 -20.26 16.36 2.52
CA SER A 343 -19.82 17.24 3.60
C SER A 343 -18.48 16.79 4.18
N PRO A 344 -17.38 16.78 3.39
CA PRO A 344 -16.10 16.21 3.80
C PRO A 344 -15.50 16.83 5.06
N VAL A 345 -15.61 18.15 5.24
CA VAL A 345 -15.05 18.85 6.42
C VAL A 345 -15.84 18.50 7.68
N ASP A 346 -17.16 18.58 7.62
CA ASP A 346 -18.03 18.22 8.75
C ASP A 346 -17.92 16.73 9.11
N THR A 347 -17.65 15.88 8.12
CA THR A 347 -17.37 14.45 8.33
C THR A 347 -16.08 14.24 9.13
N VAL A 348 -15.01 14.97 8.82
CA VAL A 348 -13.76 14.92 9.59
C VAL A 348 -13.97 15.45 11.00
N GLU A 349 -14.75 16.51 11.17
CA GLU A 349 -15.12 17.07 12.48
C GLU A 349 -15.85 16.02 13.35
N ALA A 350 -16.89 15.37 12.82
CA ALA A 350 -17.58 14.30 13.53
C ALA A 350 -16.70 13.07 13.81
N LEU A 351 -15.78 12.73 12.90
CA LEU A 351 -14.81 11.67 13.10
C LEU A 351 -13.83 12.03 14.24
N TYR A 352 -13.37 13.28 14.29
CA TYR A 352 -12.46 13.77 15.34
C TYR A 352 -13.12 13.70 16.73
N ASP A 353 -14.40 14.04 16.83
CA ASP A 353 -15.18 13.85 18.05
C ASP A 353 -15.21 12.36 18.47
N GLY A 354 -15.43 11.45 17.52
CA GLY A 354 -15.41 10.00 17.77
C GLY A 354 -14.04 9.46 18.20
N LEU A 355 -12.96 10.10 17.74
CA LEU A 355 -11.57 9.78 18.13
C LEU A 355 -11.12 10.49 19.42
N ASN A 356 -11.96 11.35 19.99
CA ASN A 356 -11.61 12.26 21.10
C ASN A 356 -10.42 13.19 20.78
N ILE A 357 -10.36 13.69 19.55
CA ILE A 357 -9.34 14.63 19.08
C ILE A 357 -9.98 15.99 18.89
N GLU A 358 -9.46 17.02 19.57
CA GLU A 358 -9.94 18.39 19.38
C GLU A 358 -9.57 18.90 17.98
N LEU A 359 -10.57 19.34 17.20
CA LEU A 359 -10.36 20.01 15.92
C LEU A 359 -10.18 21.51 16.14
N SER A 360 -8.95 22.01 15.95
CA SER A 360 -8.68 23.45 16.07
C SER A 360 -9.30 24.25 14.92
N ALA A 361 -9.55 25.54 15.15
CA ALA A 361 -10.09 26.43 14.12
C ALA A 361 -9.14 26.56 12.91
N GLU A 362 -7.84 26.55 13.14
CA GLU A 362 -6.80 26.57 12.10
C GLU A 362 -6.85 25.30 11.25
N THR A 363 -6.95 24.15 11.91
CA THR A 363 -7.05 22.84 11.24
C THR A 363 -8.33 22.78 10.41
N ARG A 364 -9.47 23.20 10.97
CA ARG A 364 -10.75 23.25 10.24
C ARG A 364 -10.67 24.15 9.00
N THR A 365 -9.92 25.25 9.07
CA THR A 365 -9.66 26.12 7.92
C THR A 365 -8.82 25.42 6.86
N ALA A 366 -7.72 24.77 7.25
CA ALA A 366 -6.87 24.01 6.32
C ALA A 366 -7.64 22.88 5.62
N LEU A 367 -8.50 22.15 6.35
CA LEU A 367 -9.40 21.15 5.78
C LEU A 367 -10.33 21.76 4.72
N SER A 368 -10.90 22.92 5.02
CA SER A 368 -11.83 23.63 4.12
C SER A 368 -11.13 24.11 2.84
N ASP A 369 -9.94 24.69 2.97
CA ASP A 369 -9.13 25.15 1.84
C ASP A 369 -8.75 23.98 0.94
N PHE A 370 -8.28 22.88 1.54
CA PHE A 370 -7.96 21.66 0.81
C PHE A 370 -9.18 21.08 0.09
N ALA A 371 -10.32 20.96 0.78
CA ALA A 371 -11.57 20.46 0.20
C ALA A 371 -12.03 21.31 -0.99
N ASN A 372 -11.95 22.64 -0.87
CA ASN A 372 -12.33 23.57 -1.94
C ASN A 372 -11.39 23.47 -3.15
N ALA A 373 -10.07 23.37 -2.91
CA ALA A 373 -9.07 23.22 -3.97
C ALA A 373 -9.16 21.88 -4.72
N HIS A 374 -9.65 20.84 -4.05
CA HIS A 374 -9.76 19.48 -4.59
C HIS A 374 -11.21 19.05 -4.84
N ARG A 375 -12.13 20.01 -4.98
CA ARG A 375 -13.48 19.74 -5.50
C ARG A 375 -13.35 19.16 -6.90
N LYS A 376 -13.47 17.85 -7.02
CA LYS A 376 -13.50 17.18 -8.32
C LYS A 376 -14.80 17.58 -9.02
N ASP A 377 -14.68 18.24 -10.17
CA ASP A 377 -15.73 18.16 -11.18
C ASP A 377 -15.97 16.68 -11.48
N ARG A 378 -17.24 16.25 -11.49
CA ARG A 378 -17.66 14.86 -11.72
C ARG A 378 -17.26 14.41 -13.13
N HIS A 379 -16.00 14.10 -13.35
CA HIS A 379 -15.49 13.64 -14.62
C HIS A 379 -15.37 12.11 -14.64
N GLY A 380 -16.15 11.51 -15.54
CA GLY A 380 -15.87 10.20 -16.12
C GLY A 380 -16.14 9.01 -15.20
N GLY A 381 -17.41 8.65 -15.02
CA GLY A 381 -17.74 7.31 -14.55
C GLY A 381 -17.26 6.30 -15.59
N HIS A 382 -16.17 5.58 -15.31
CA HIS A 382 -15.92 4.33 -16.02
C HIS A 382 -17.15 3.44 -15.79
N ALA A 383 -17.87 3.11 -16.86
CA ALA A 383 -19.02 2.22 -16.79
C ALA A 383 -18.50 0.78 -16.65
N TYR A 384 -18.24 0.34 -15.42
CA TYR A 384 -18.04 -1.06 -15.07
C TYR A 384 -19.35 -1.63 -14.52
N THR A 385 -19.69 -2.85 -14.90
CA THR A 385 -20.90 -3.53 -14.42
C THR A 385 -20.53 -4.90 -13.84
N LEU A 386 -21.36 -5.42 -12.95
CA LEU A 386 -21.14 -6.74 -12.33
C LEU A 386 -21.17 -7.85 -13.39
N GLU A 387 -22.00 -7.70 -14.42
CA GLU A 387 -22.21 -8.68 -15.49
C GLU A 387 -20.92 -8.91 -16.31
N ARG A 388 -20.07 -7.89 -16.48
CA ARG A 388 -18.74 -8.04 -17.13
C ARG A 388 -17.90 -9.12 -16.45
N TYR A 389 -18.03 -9.25 -15.13
CA TYR A 389 -17.27 -10.19 -14.30
C TYR A 389 -18.10 -11.43 -13.92
N SER A 390 -19.18 -11.70 -14.66
CA SER A 390 -20.11 -12.82 -14.41
C SER A 390 -20.71 -12.82 -13.00
N LEU A 391 -20.91 -11.64 -12.41
CA LEU A 391 -21.54 -11.46 -11.10
C LEU A 391 -22.97 -10.92 -11.25
N SER A 392 -23.85 -11.31 -10.33
CA SER A 392 -25.19 -10.74 -10.18
C SER A 392 -25.31 -9.91 -8.90
N THR A 393 -26.26 -8.99 -8.86
CA THR A 393 -26.60 -8.23 -7.65
C THR A 393 -26.97 -9.16 -6.50
N SER A 394 -27.74 -10.22 -6.77
CA SER A 394 -28.13 -11.22 -5.76
C SER A 394 -26.93 -11.96 -5.15
N ALA A 395 -25.89 -12.25 -5.94
CA ALA A 395 -24.68 -12.89 -5.44
C ALA A 395 -23.89 -11.95 -4.51
N VAL A 396 -23.80 -10.66 -4.88
CA VAL A 396 -23.17 -9.64 -4.02
C VAL A 396 -23.97 -9.46 -2.73
N ASP A 397 -25.29 -9.35 -2.82
CA ASP A 397 -26.16 -9.20 -1.66
C ASP A 397 -26.03 -10.37 -0.69
N ALA A 398 -26.06 -11.60 -1.20
CA ALA A 398 -25.88 -12.79 -0.39
C ALA A 398 -24.50 -12.82 0.29
N ARG A 399 -23.42 -12.44 -0.42
CA ARG A 399 -22.07 -12.44 0.15
C ARG A 399 -21.88 -11.39 1.23
N PHE A 400 -22.52 -10.23 1.09
CA PHE A 400 -22.39 -9.10 2.02
C PHE A 400 -23.56 -8.94 2.98
N ASP A 401 -24.45 -9.94 3.06
CA ASP A 401 -25.67 -9.90 3.87
C ASP A 401 -25.41 -9.56 5.36
N ARG A 402 -24.37 -10.17 5.96
CA ARG A 402 -23.93 -9.84 7.33
C ARG A 402 -23.53 -8.37 7.46
N TYR A 403 -22.67 -7.88 6.57
CA TYR A 403 -22.21 -6.50 6.54
C TYR A 403 -23.38 -5.50 6.34
N ARG A 404 -24.27 -5.78 5.39
CA ARG A 404 -25.45 -4.94 5.10
C ARG A 404 -26.39 -4.83 6.29
N ARG A 405 -26.60 -5.92 7.04
CA ARG A 405 -27.43 -5.88 8.27
C ARG A 405 -26.82 -5.02 9.37
N LEU A 406 -25.52 -5.13 9.58
CA LEU A 406 -24.84 -4.43 10.67
C LEU A 406 -24.68 -2.94 10.39
N PHE A 407 -24.46 -2.56 9.13
CA PHE A 407 -24.14 -1.18 8.74
C PHE A 407 -25.24 -0.51 7.90
N SER A 408 -26.49 -1.00 7.96
CA SER A 408 -27.57 -0.52 7.09
C SER A 408 -27.83 0.99 7.15
N ALA A 409 -27.54 1.64 8.28
CA ALA A 409 -27.70 3.09 8.45
C ALA A 409 -26.62 3.92 7.72
N MET A 410 -25.51 3.28 7.32
CA MET A 410 -24.34 3.91 6.69
C MET A 410 -24.22 3.61 5.18
N LEU A 411 -25.14 2.81 4.61
CA LEU A 411 -25.06 2.29 3.24
C LEU A 411 -25.95 3.00 2.24
#